data_AF-I3DY31-F1
#
_entry.id   AF-I3DY31-F1
#
_cell.length_a   1.000
_cell.length_b   1.000
_cell.length_c   1.000
_cell.angle_alpha   90.00
_cell.angle_beta   90.00
_cell.angle_gamma   90.00
#
_symmetry.space_group_name_H-M   'P 1'
#
loop_
_entity.id
_entity.type
_entity.pdbx_description
1 polymer ?
#
loop_
_entity_poly.entity_id
_entity_poly.type
_entity_poly.pdbx_seq_one_letter_code
_entity_poly.pdbx_strand_id
1 'polypeptide(L)' 'MGILYDKVMVTKEAKRQIFISCLLEKGITATKDGTSIYDLDYYDLRLELVKVDFRESPENRWF' A
#
# COMPACT_ATOMS: atom_id res chain seq x y z
N MET A 1 -17.71 1.76 22.84
CA MET A 1 -16.62 1.25 21.96
C MET A 1 -16.77 1.61 20.47
N GLY A 2 -17.59 2.60 20.06
CA GLY A 2 -17.87 2.85 18.62
C GLY A 2 -17.05 3.96 17.95
N ILE A 3 -16.58 4.94 18.71
CA ILE A 3 -16.06 6.21 18.16
C ILE A 3 -14.61 6.07 17.66
N LEU A 4 -13.84 5.17 18.27
CA LEU A 4 -12.45 4.92 17.86
C LEU A 4 -12.38 4.13 16.56
N TYR A 5 -13.28 3.15 16.39
CA TYR A 5 -13.27 2.27 15.22
C TYR A 5 -13.65 3.05 13.96
N ASP A 6 -14.66 3.90 14.06
CA ASP A 6 -15.12 4.80 12.99
C ASP A 6 -13.99 5.73 12.49
N LYS A 7 -13.33 6.44 13.41
CA LYS A 7 -12.19 7.31 13.06
C LYS A 7 -11.04 6.55 12.41
N VAL A 8 -10.75 5.34 12.87
CA VAL A 8 -9.68 4.50 12.32
C VAL A 8 -10.05 4.01 10.91
N MET A 9 -11.31 3.65 10.66
CA MET A 9 -11.77 3.22 9.34
C MET A 9 -11.70 4.36 8.32
N VAL A 10 -12.23 5.54 8.67
CA VAL A 10 -12.13 6.75 7.83
C VAL A 10 -10.67 7.09 7.50
N THR A 11 -9.78 6.96 8.48
CA THR A 11 -8.34 7.22 8.27
C THR A 11 -7.69 6.15 7.39
N LYS A 12 -8.11 4.88 7.49
CA LYS A 12 -7.60 3.79 6.65
C LYS A 12 -8.04 3.95 5.20
N GLU A 13 -9.30 4.33 4.95
CA GLU A 13 -9.81 4.57 3.60
C GLU A 13 -9.09 5.73 2.91
N ALA A 14 -8.89 6.85 3.61
CA ALA A 14 -8.12 7.98 3.11
C ALA A 14 -6.67 7.59 2.78
N LYS A 15 -6.01 6.84 3.67
CA LYS A 15 -4.65 6.35 3.42
C LYS A 15 -4.58 5.31 2.31
N ARG A 16 -5.62 4.49 2.12
CA ARG A 16 -5.72 3.51 1.03
C ARG A 16 -5.67 4.21 -0.32
N GLN A 17 -6.40 5.31 -0.48
CA GLN A 17 -6.34 6.13 -1.70
C GLN A 17 -4.95 6.73 -1.93
N ILE A 18 -4.30 7.25 -0.87
CA ILE A 18 -2.92 7.76 -0.95
C ILE A 18 -1.96 6.66 -1.39
N PHE A 19 -2.10 5.45 -0.85
CA PHE A 19 -1.24 4.32 -1.23
C PHE A 19 -1.45 3.87 -2.67
N ILE A 20 -2.69 3.85 -3.13
CA ILE A 20 -3.01 3.56 -4.54
C ILE A 20 -2.37 4.62 -5.45
N SER A 21 -2.50 5.91 -5.14
CA SER A 21 -1.83 6.97 -5.89
C SER A 21 -0.30 6.79 -5.91
N CYS A 22 0.32 6.49 -4.77
CA CYS A 22 1.76 6.30 -4.70
C CYS A 22 2.26 5.08 -5.50
N LEU A 23 1.48 3.98 -5.51
CA LEU A 23 1.78 2.82 -6.35
C LEU A 23 1.61 3.15 -7.83
N LEU A 24 0.58 3.90 -8.21
CA LEU A 24 0.38 4.36 -9.58
C LEU A 24 1.51 5.27 -10.06
N GLU A 25 1.98 6.20 -9.21
CA GLU A 25 3.13 7.05 -9.52
C GLU A 25 4.42 6.24 -9.74
N LYS A 26 4.58 5.12 -9.02
CA LYS A 26 5.67 4.16 -9.24
C LYS A 26 5.43 3.23 -10.44
N GLY A 27 4.33 3.41 -11.17
CA GLY A 27 3.98 2.62 -12.35
C GLY A 27 3.43 1.23 -12.05
N ILE A 28 2.99 0.98 -10.81
CA ILE A 28 2.51 -0.32 -10.34
C ILE A 28 0.99 -0.29 -10.33
N THR A 29 0.40 -0.98 -11.30
CA THR A 29 -1.05 -1.08 -11.47
C THR A 29 -1.60 -2.43 -11.02
N ALA A 30 -0.73 -3.44 -10.89
CA ALA A 30 -1.07 -4.79 -10.44
C ALA A 30 0.04 -5.38 -9.57
N THR A 31 -0.37 -6.19 -8.59
CA THR A 31 0.51 -7.04 -7.79
C THR A 31 1.18 -8.08 -8.68
N LYS A 32 2.28 -8.69 -8.23
CA LYS A 32 2.93 -9.81 -8.93
C LYS A 32 2.00 -11.00 -9.21
N ASP A 33 0.96 -11.18 -8.39
CA ASP A 33 -0.07 -12.21 -8.54
C ASP A 33 -1.15 -11.85 -9.59
N GLY A 34 -1.09 -10.67 -10.22
CA GLY A 34 -2.09 -10.20 -11.17
C GLY A 34 -3.32 -9.56 -10.54
N THR A 35 -3.36 -9.45 -9.20
CA THR A 35 -4.41 -8.72 -8.49
C THR A 35 -4.28 -7.21 -8.73
N SER A 36 -5.39 -6.53 -9.01
CA SER A 36 -5.38 -5.08 -9.19
C SER A 36 -5.15 -4.38 -7.85
N ILE A 37 -4.33 -3.32 -7.83
CA ILE A 37 -4.08 -2.55 -6.59
C ILE A 37 -5.37 -1.96 -5.98
N TYR A 38 -6.41 -1.78 -6.80
CA TYR A 38 -7.72 -1.28 -6.35
C TYR A 38 -8.51 -2.33 -5.57
N ASP A 39 -8.25 -3.61 -5.79
CA ASP A 39 -8.93 -4.73 -5.13
C ASP A 39 -8.25 -5.10 -3.80
N LEU A 40 -7.01 -4.66 -3.61
CA LEU A 40 -6.23 -4.95 -2.41
C LEU A 40 -6.74 -4.21 -1.16
N ASP A 41 -6.64 -4.90 -0.02
CA ASP A 41 -6.88 -4.31 1.30
C ASP A 41 -5.79 -3.30 1.68
N TYR A 42 -6.11 -2.42 2.63
CA TYR A 42 -5.20 -1.43 3.20
C TYR A 42 -3.84 -2.02 3.61
N TYR A 43 -3.83 -3.19 4.23
CA TYR A 43 -2.57 -3.80 4.70
C TYR A 43 -1.72 -4.36 3.55
N ASP A 44 -2.34 -4.95 2.53
CA ASP A 44 -1.65 -5.44 1.34
C ASP A 44 -1.06 -4.30 0.50
N LEU A 45 -1.81 -3.21 0.30
CA LEU A 45 -1.32 -2.01 -0.37
C LEU A 45 -0.09 -1.42 0.31
N ARG A 46 -0.10 -1.39 1.64
CA ARG A 46 1.06 -0.93 2.43
C ARG A 46 2.26 -1.87 2.26
N LEU A 47 2.04 -3.17 2.25
CA LEU A 47 3.10 -4.16 2.10
C LEU A 47 3.73 -4.08 0.69
N GLU A 48 2.91 -3.92 -0.35
CA GLU A 48 3.39 -3.75 -1.72
C GLU A 48 4.23 -2.49 -1.87
N LEU A 49 3.78 -1.34 -1.32
CA LEU A 49 4.59 -0.12 -1.30
C LEU A 49 5.95 -0.33 -0.66
N VAL A 50 5.99 -1.02 0.48
CA VAL A 50 7.26 -1.35 1.16
C VAL A 50 8.12 -2.23 0.26
N LYS A 51 7.59 -3.30 -0.33
CA LYS A 51 8.38 -4.16 -1.24
C LYS A 51 8.96 -3.39 -2.42
N VAL A 52 8.22 -2.42 -2.93
CA VAL A 52 8.63 -1.59 -4.06
C VAL A 52 9.74 -0.64 -3.66
N ASP A 53 9.58 0.04 -2.53
CA ASP A 53 10.60 0.89 -1.93
C ASP A 53 11.91 0.12 -1.67
N PHE A 54 11.79 -1.09 -1.12
CA PHE A 54 12.90 -2.01 -0.92
C PHE A 54 13.54 -2.48 -2.24
N ARG A 55 12.78 -2.59 -3.33
CA ARG A 55 13.30 -2.99 -4.65
C ARG A 55 14.05 -1.85 -5.33
N GLU A 56 13.64 -0.61 -5.11
CA GLU A 56 14.28 0.59 -5.66
C GLU A 56 15.52 1.02 -4.88
N SER A 57 15.71 0.53 -3.66
CA SER A 57 16.90 0.83 -2.85
C SER A 57 17.99 -0.26 -3.01
N PRO A 58 19.02 -0.05 -3.86
CA PRO A 58 20.16 -0.98 -3.97
C PRO A 58 21.06 -1.00 -2.71
N GLU A 59 20.74 -0.19 -1.71
CA GLU A 59 21.55 -0.01 -0.49
C GLU A 59 21.22 -1.04 0.60
N ASN A 60 20.14 -1.82 0.45
CA ASN A 60 19.79 -2.90 1.39
C ASN A 60 20.58 -4.19 1.15
N ARG A 61 21.91 -4.08 1.16
CA ARG A 61 22.88 -5.19 1.21
C ARG A 61 23.17 -5.67 2.64
N TRP A 62 22.21 -5.63 3.56
CA TRP A 62 22.35 -6.16 4.92
C TRP A 62 21.43 -7.37 5.13
N PHE A 63 21.77 -8.45 4.42
CA PHE A 63 21.68 -9.83 4.88
C PHE A 63 22.90 -10.59 4.36
#